data_AF-A0AAV9MP50-F1
#
_entry.id   AF-A0AAV9MP50-F1
#
_cell.length_a   1.000
_cell.length_b   1.000
_cell.length_c   1.000
_cell.angle_alpha   90.00
_cell.angle_beta   90.00
_cell.angle_gamma   90.00
#
_symmetry.space_group_name_H-M   'P 1'
#
loop_
_entity.id
_entity.type
_entity.pdbx_description
1 polymer ?
#
loop_
_entity_poly.entity_id
_entity_poly.type
_entity_poly.pdbx_seq_one_letter_code
_entity_poly.pdbx_strand_id
1 'polypeptide(L)'
;MPVLDDKTLLPENAEASVDVPAEQIQYLKAAYDLLQQPVQHFIDDEKPDWIIADFAQHWVLMSMRYVEDASSASFAQRGSEILSACRAIVVRSCKEIDDVYIDTLHKIVDKPVFPVGLLLSPSPSTNLFSSDTSVQSIFKWLDQQKSGSILFVGFGSECKPIWGGGWGSVTESLQYGHVVVVLAFVYDQGFNGRFLMEKGLGIEVEKNEEDGSFTRNEIEKALKYVIVSKEGEELRVGAKEAAAIFGDQMLHDSYVASFVEYLNNNREEISTD
;
A
#
# COMPACT_ATOMS: atom_id res chain seq x y z
N MET A 1 -10.77 20.55 8.52
CA MET A 1 -10.14 19.89 9.68
C MET A 1 -10.39 20.73 10.92
N PRO A 2 -10.49 20.13 12.12
CA PRO A 2 -10.48 20.89 13.36
C PRO A 2 -9.25 21.79 13.39
N VAL A 3 -9.48 23.06 13.73
CA VAL A 3 -8.45 24.10 13.71
C VAL A 3 -7.56 23.89 14.92
N LEU A 4 -6.31 23.49 14.69
CA LEU A 4 -5.24 23.67 15.68
C LEU A 4 -4.96 25.18 15.75
N ASP A 5 -4.76 25.74 16.94
CA ASP A 5 -4.54 27.18 17.20
C ASP A 5 -3.81 27.93 16.06
N ASP A 6 -4.12 29.23 15.86
CA ASP A 6 -3.70 30.14 14.75
C ASP A 6 -2.22 30.13 14.29
N LYS A 7 -1.33 29.38 14.95
CA LYS A 7 0.10 29.24 14.64
C LYS A 7 0.48 27.94 13.92
N THR A 8 -0.44 26.99 13.72
CA THR A 8 -0.15 25.69 13.11
C THR A 8 -0.89 25.51 11.79
N LEU A 9 -0.31 26.07 10.73
CA LEU A 9 -0.88 26.02 9.39
C LEU A 9 -0.36 24.77 8.67
N LEU A 10 -1.21 23.74 8.58
CA LEU A 10 -1.11 22.79 7.47
C LEU A 10 -1.22 23.58 6.15
N PRO A 11 -0.61 23.12 5.05
CA PRO A 11 -0.65 23.85 3.78
C PRO A 11 -2.09 24.04 3.31
N GLU A 12 -2.43 25.25 2.86
CA GLU A 12 -3.72 25.50 2.23
C GLU A 12 -3.88 24.61 0.99
N ASN A 13 -5.05 23.97 0.86
CA ASN A 13 -5.37 23.02 -0.21
C ASN A 13 -4.50 21.74 -0.24
N ALA A 14 -3.92 21.33 0.88
CA ALA A 14 -3.39 19.97 1.01
C ALA A 14 -4.56 18.96 0.95
N GLU A 15 -4.56 18.10 -0.07
CA GLU A 15 -5.60 17.07 -0.28
C GLU A 15 -5.10 15.68 0.13
N ALA A 16 -3.78 15.48 0.19
CA ALA A 16 -3.14 14.23 0.58
C ALA A 16 -1.98 14.47 1.56
N SER A 17 -1.56 13.41 2.27
CA SER A 17 -0.42 13.47 3.20
C SER A 17 0.88 13.86 2.50
N VAL A 18 1.02 13.57 1.21
CA VAL A 18 2.18 13.96 0.39
C VAL A 18 2.32 15.48 0.26
N ASP A 19 1.20 16.20 0.25
CA ASP A 19 1.17 17.67 0.13
C ASP A 19 1.69 18.35 1.41
N VAL A 20 1.77 17.61 2.53
CA VAL A 20 2.21 18.11 3.82
C VAL A 20 3.73 17.96 3.99
N PRO A 21 4.49 19.04 4.27
CA PRO A 21 5.91 18.96 4.58
C PRO A 21 6.20 18.03 5.76
N ALA A 22 7.35 17.35 5.75
CA ALA A 22 7.67 16.31 6.74
C ALA A 22 7.66 16.86 8.19
N GLU A 23 8.18 18.08 8.35
CA GLU A 23 8.19 18.84 9.60
C GLU A 23 6.80 19.28 10.08
N GLN A 24 5.79 19.21 9.22
CA GLN A 24 4.39 19.54 9.54
C GLN A 24 3.51 18.31 9.77
N ILE A 25 4.02 17.09 9.54
CA ILE A 25 3.27 15.84 9.75
C ILE A 25 2.76 15.70 11.19
N GLN A 26 3.47 16.25 12.17
CA GLN A 26 3.00 16.30 13.56
C GLN A 26 1.70 17.10 13.75
N TYR A 27 1.50 18.17 12.98
CA TYR A 27 0.26 18.94 13.00
C TYR A 27 -0.86 18.21 12.27
N LEU A 28 -0.54 17.47 11.20
CA LEU A 28 -1.52 16.59 10.53
C LEU A 28 -2.05 15.56 11.53
N LYS A 29 -1.17 14.93 12.31
CA LYS A 29 -1.54 13.98 13.38
C LYS A 29 -2.41 14.63 14.45
N ALA A 30 -2.02 15.81 14.95
CA ALA A 30 -2.79 16.49 15.99
C ALA A 30 -4.19 16.89 15.51
N ALA A 31 -4.31 17.42 14.29
CA ALA A 31 -5.61 17.75 13.71
C ALA A 31 -6.43 16.48 13.38
N TYR A 32 -5.77 15.36 13.09
CA TYR A 32 -6.43 14.06 12.95
C TYR A 32 -6.97 13.53 14.29
N ASP A 33 -6.20 13.65 15.37
CA ASP A 33 -6.62 13.23 16.72
C ASP A 33 -7.80 14.09 17.21
N LEU A 34 -7.87 15.38 16.84
CA LEU A 34 -9.03 16.24 17.13
C LEU A 34 -10.34 15.83 16.41
N LEU A 35 -10.29 14.93 15.42
CA LEU A 35 -11.51 14.37 14.81
C LEU A 35 -12.20 13.34 15.71
N GLN A 36 -11.56 12.93 16.82
CA GLN A 36 -12.09 11.91 17.72
C GLN A 36 -13.48 12.24 18.24
N GLN A 37 -13.68 13.42 18.83
CA GLN A 37 -14.99 13.80 19.40
C GLN A 37 -16.09 13.90 18.32
N PRO A 38 -15.91 14.62 17.20
CA PRO A 38 -16.92 14.68 16.15
C PRO A 38 -17.33 13.31 15.61
N VAL A 39 -16.36 12.41 15.41
CA VAL A 39 -16.64 11.06 14.89
C VAL A 39 -17.27 10.17 15.96
N GLN A 40 -16.87 10.27 17.23
CA GLN A 40 -17.55 9.60 18.34
C GLN A 40 -19.04 9.96 18.36
N HIS A 41 -19.36 11.25 18.36
CA HIS A 41 -20.76 11.70 18.38
C HIS A 41 -21.54 11.15 17.18
N PHE A 42 -20.94 11.16 15.98
CA PHE A 42 -21.55 10.56 14.79
C PHE A 42 -21.82 9.06 14.97
N ILE A 43 -20.88 8.31 15.53
CA ILE A 43 -21.05 6.86 15.80
C ILE A 43 -22.16 6.62 16.82
N ASP A 44 -22.22 7.43 17.88
CA ASP A 44 -23.23 7.30 18.93
C ASP A 44 -24.65 7.63 18.42
N ASP A 45 -24.76 8.64 17.56
CA ASP A 45 -26.01 9.13 16.98
C ASP A 45 -26.52 8.20 15.86
N GLU A 46 -25.68 7.89 14.88
CA GLU A 46 -26.08 7.17 13.66
C GLU A 46 -25.95 5.64 13.79
N LYS A 47 -25.15 5.16 14.75
CA LYS A 47 -24.97 3.72 15.07
C LYS A 47 -24.73 2.86 13.82
N PRO A 48 -23.63 3.09 13.07
CA PRO A 48 -23.35 2.34 11.85
C PRO A 48 -23.16 0.84 12.14
N ASP A 49 -23.71 -0.01 11.27
CA ASP A 49 -23.56 -1.48 11.35
C ASP A 49 -22.09 -1.93 11.27
N TRP A 50 -21.30 -1.22 10.46
CA TRP A 50 -19.90 -1.54 10.19
C TRP A 50 -19.05 -0.28 10.13
N ILE A 51 -17.84 -0.36 10.69
CA ILE A 51 -16.80 0.64 10.52
C ILE A 51 -15.59 -0.04 9.88
N ILE A 52 -15.18 0.47 8.72
CA ILE A 52 -13.95 0.07 8.05
C ILE A 52 -12.91 1.13 8.38
N ALA A 53 -11.86 0.74 9.09
CA ALA A 53 -10.81 1.64 9.56
C ALA A 53 -9.45 1.22 9.00
N ASP A 54 -8.67 2.20 8.57
CA ASP A 54 -7.26 2.01 8.20
C ASP A 54 -6.35 2.20 9.44
N PHE A 55 -5.09 1.79 9.37
CA PHE A 55 -4.12 1.76 10.49
C PHE A 55 -3.89 3.12 11.18
N ALA A 56 -4.32 4.23 10.58
CA ALA A 56 -4.21 5.57 11.15
C ALA A 56 -5.31 5.92 12.16
N GLN A 57 -6.43 5.19 12.17
CA GLN A 57 -7.70 5.56 12.84
C GLN A 57 -7.89 4.91 14.22
N HIS A 58 -6.81 4.77 15.00
CA HIS A 58 -6.86 4.06 16.28
C HIS A 58 -7.97 4.52 17.24
N TRP A 59 -8.20 5.83 17.34
CA TRP A 59 -9.25 6.38 18.19
C TRP A 59 -10.67 6.08 17.70
N VAL A 60 -10.91 5.85 16.40
CA VAL A 60 -12.24 5.50 15.86
C VAL A 60 -12.74 4.20 16.48
N LEU A 61 -11.85 3.24 16.71
CA LEU A 61 -12.21 1.96 17.32
C LEU A 61 -12.22 2.02 18.86
N MET A 62 -11.43 2.91 19.46
CA MET A 62 -11.47 3.18 20.91
C MET A 62 -12.73 3.93 21.32
N SER A 63 -13.31 4.70 20.40
CA SER A 63 -14.58 5.42 20.57
C SER A 63 -15.73 4.46 20.93
N MET A 64 -15.70 3.23 20.41
CA MET A 64 -16.65 2.17 20.76
C MET A 64 -16.42 1.59 22.16
N ARG A 65 -15.27 1.84 22.81
CA ARG A 65 -14.83 1.13 24.03
C ARG A 65 -14.52 2.03 25.24
N TYR A 66 -14.67 3.36 25.15
CA TYR A 66 -14.33 4.33 26.21
C TYR A 66 -12.91 4.11 26.79
N VAL A 67 -11.88 4.63 26.09
CA VAL A 67 -10.48 4.64 26.58
C VAL A 67 -9.94 6.06 26.59
N GLU A 68 -9.35 6.50 27.71
CA GLU A 68 -8.77 7.84 27.88
C GLU A 68 -7.45 8.01 27.09
N ASP A 69 -7.42 9.09 26.30
CA ASP A 69 -6.26 9.86 25.81
C ASP A 69 -5.02 9.09 25.29
N ALA A 70 -5.01 8.76 23.99
CA ALA A 70 -3.92 8.07 23.29
C ALA A 70 -2.88 9.02 22.63
N SER A 71 -2.86 10.30 23.01
CA SER A 71 -2.02 11.33 22.36
C SER A 71 -0.50 11.08 22.46
N SER A 72 -0.04 10.18 23.34
CA SER A 72 1.37 9.77 23.48
C SER A 72 1.71 8.37 22.93
N ALA A 73 0.74 7.64 22.36
CA ALA A 73 0.94 6.28 21.87
C ALA A 73 1.82 6.25 20.61
N SER A 74 2.81 5.36 20.59
CA SER A 74 3.64 5.07 19.41
C SER A 74 2.83 4.47 18.27
N PHE A 75 3.33 4.56 17.04
CA PHE A 75 2.69 3.98 15.86
C PHE A 75 2.39 2.48 16.02
N ALA A 76 3.31 1.73 16.62
CA ALA A 76 3.15 0.30 16.86
C ALA A 76 2.05 0.01 17.90
N GLN A 77 1.94 0.83 18.95
CA GLN A 77 0.86 0.71 19.94
C GLN A 77 -0.49 1.00 19.31
N ARG A 78 -0.60 2.10 18.54
CA ARG A 78 -1.82 2.46 17.79
C ARG A 78 -2.26 1.32 16.85
N GLY A 79 -1.32 0.73 16.12
CA GLY A 79 -1.59 -0.42 15.24
C GLY A 79 -2.06 -1.66 16.01
N SER A 80 -1.41 -1.99 17.13
CA SER A 80 -1.82 -3.12 17.98
C SER A 80 -3.23 -2.96 18.56
N GLU A 81 -3.58 -1.74 19.00
CA GLU A 81 -4.91 -1.42 19.51
C GLU A 81 -5.98 -1.59 18.44
N ILE A 82 -5.73 -1.10 17.21
CA ILE A 82 -6.64 -1.30 16.07
C ILE A 82 -6.86 -2.80 15.81
N LEU A 83 -5.76 -3.56 15.67
CA LEU A 83 -5.83 -4.99 15.41
C LEU A 83 -6.60 -5.73 16.50
N SER A 84 -6.44 -5.31 17.77
CA SER A 84 -7.17 -5.86 18.92
C SER A 84 -8.64 -5.46 18.97
N ALA A 85 -9.00 -4.27 18.49
CA ALA A 85 -10.38 -3.80 18.48
C ALA A 85 -11.21 -4.35 17.30
N CYS A 86 -10.59 -4.61 16.15
CA CYS A 86 -11.26 -5.12 14.95
C CYS A 86 -11.87 -6.52 15.16
N ARG A 87 -13.03 -6.79 14.54
CA ARG A 87 -13.66 -8.13 14.50
C ARG A 87 -13.09 -9.04 13.40
N ALA A 88 -12.64 -8.43 12.31
CA ALA A 88 -11.97 -9.08 11.19
C ALA A 88 -10.90 -8.13 10.64
N ILE A 89 -9.88 -8.67 9.98
CA ILE A 89 -8.80 -7.92 9.36
C ILE A 89 -8.88 -8.11 7.84
N VAL A 90 -8.72 -7.03 7.11
CA VAL A 90 -8.69 -7.04 5.65
C VAL A 90 -7.28 -6.65 5.21
N VAL A 91 -6.69 -7.42 4.29
CA VAL A 91 -5.32 -7.20 3.82
C VAL A 91 -5.31 -7.11 2.30
N ARG A 92 -4.66 -6.08 1.76
CA ARG A 92 -4.42 -5.94 0.32
C ARG A 92 -3.33 -6.93 -0.12
N SER A 93 -3.75 -8.15 -0.45
CA SER A 93 -2.88 -9.30 -0.72
C SER A 93 -3.70 -10.44 -1.39
N CYS A 94 -3.04 -11.50 -1.83
CA CYS A 94 -3.65 -12.73 -2.31
C CYS A 94 -2.88 -13.97 -1.80
N LYS A 95 -3.58 -15.10 -1.61
CA LYS A 95 -2.96 -16.31 -1.04
C LYS A 95 -1.93 -16.93 -1.96
N GLU A 96 -2.08 -16.78 -3.26
CA GLU A 96 -1.15 -17.28 -4.28
C GLU A 96 0.28 -16.77 -4.04
N ILE A 97 0.41 -15.61 -3.37
CA ILE A 97 1.68 -14.95 -3.10
C ILE A 97 2.01 -14.97 -1.59
N ASP A 98 1.03 -14.73 -0.72
CA ASP A 98 1.24 -14.46 0.71
C ASP A 98 0.66 -15.52 1.67
N ASP A 99 0.30 -16.73 1.21
CA ASP A 99 -0.42 -17.73 2.02
C ASP A 99 0.13 -17.90 3.45
N VAL A 100 1.44 -18.13 3.57
CA VAL A 100 2.12 -18.33 4.87
C VAL A 100 1.97 -17.11 5.78
N TYR A 101 2.05 -15.90 5.24
CA TYR A 101 1.95 -14.66 6.02
C TYR A 101 0.50 -14.37 6.44
N ILE A 102 -0.47 -14.63 5.56
CA ILE A 102 -1.89 -14.50 5.86
C ILE A 102 -2.29 -15.47 6.99
N ASP A 103 -1.88 -16.73 6.88
CA ASP A 103 -2.14 -17.75 7.91
C ASP A 103 -1.43 -17.42 9.22
N THR A 104 -0.22 -16.86 9.15
CA THR A 104 0.52 -16.42 10.34
C THR A 104 -0.18 -15.25 11.00
N LEU A 105 -0.64 -14.26 10.23
CA LEU A 105 -1.40 -13.12 10.77
C LEU A 105 -2.68 -13.60 11.44
N HIS A 106 -3.42 -14.51 10.80
CA HIS A 106 -4.61 -15.13 11.38
C HIS A 106 -4.33 -15.77 12.76
N LYS A 107 -3.22 -16.51 12.88
CA LYS A 107 -2.80 -17.13 14.15
C LYS A 107 -2.36 -16.11 15.21
N ILE A 108 -1.71 -15.02 14.81
CA ILE A 108 -1.23 -13.98 15.72
C ILE A 108 -2.41 -13.20 16.31
N VAL A 109 -3.37 -12.83 15.46
CA VAL A 109 -4.50 -11.97 15.86
C VAL A 109 -5.70 -12.75 16.38
N ASP A 110 -5.73 -14.07 16.15
CA ASP A 110 -6.82 -15.00 16.50
C ASP A 110 -8.19 -14.53 16.00
N LYS A 111 -8.22 -13.99 14.77
CA LYS A 111 -9.41 -13.39 14.14
C LYS A 111 -9.44 -13.68 12.65
N PRO A 112 -10.63 -13.65 12.01
CA PRO A 112 -10.72 -13.76 10.55
C PRO A 112 -9.84 -12.74 9.83
N VAL A 113 -9.01 -13.22 8.89
CA VAL A 113 -8.17 -12.39 8.01
C VAL A 113 -8.60 -12.66 6.57
N PHE A 114 -8.99 -11.59 5.88
CA PHE A 114 -9.46 -11.64 4.51
C PHE A 114 -8.47 -10.94 3.58
N PRO A 115 -7.74 -11.68 2.73
CA PRO A 115 -7.17 -11.06 1.53
C PRO A 115 -8.31 -10.50 0.67
N VAL A 116 -8.14 -9.28 0.14
CA VAL A 116 -9.10 -8.62 -0.76
C VAL A 116 -8.51 -8.39 -2.16
N GLY A 117 -7.57 -9.25 -2.53
CA GLY A 117 -6.82 -9.11 -3.77
C GLY A 117 -5.87 -7.92 -3.75
N LEU A 118 -5.24 -7.69 -4.89
CA LEU A 118 -4.22 -6.65 -5.02
C LEU A 118 -4.79 -5.27 -5.39
N LEU A 119 -6.12 -5.14 -5.46
CA LEU A 119 -6.84 -3.91 -5.81
C LEU A 119 -6.25 -3.27 -7.07
N LEU A 120 -6.28 -4.03 -8.17
CA LEU A 120 -5.65 -3.64 -9.43
C LEU A 120 -6.26 -2.34 -9.95
N SER A 121 -5.39 -1.48 -10.48
CA SER A 121 -5.86 -0.30 -11.19
C SER A 121 -6.58 -0.76 -12.46
N PRO A 122 -7.79 -0.24 -12.75
CA PRO A 122 -8.50 -0.63 -13.96
C PRO A 122 -7.61 -0.35 -15.17
N SER A 123 -7.64 -1.25 -16.15
CA SER A 123 -6.86 -1.08 -17.38
C SER A 123 -7.10 0.33 -17.92
N PRO A 124 -6.04 1.07 -18.27
CA PRO A 124 -6.17 2.47 -18.65
C PRO A 124 -7.21 2.59 -19.77
N SER A 125 -8.32 3.30 -19.50
CA SER A 125 -9.33 3.49 -20.53
C SER A 125 -8.67 4.19 -21.72
N THR A 126 -8.89 3.69 -22.94
CA THR A 126 -8.30 4.20 -24.18
C THR A 126 -8.48 5.72 -24.37
N ASN A 127 -9.47 6.31 -23.68
CA ASN A 127 -9.78 7.73 -23.74
C ASN A 127 -8.78 8.62 -22.99
N LEU A 128 -8.08 8.13 -21.95
CA LEU A 128 -7.10 8.94 -21.19
C LEU A 128 -5.89 9.35 -22.04
N PHE A 129 -5.55 8.54 -23.05
CA PHE A 129 -4.38 8.71 -23.93
C PHE A 129 -4.72 9.41 -25.25
N SER A 130 -6.00 9.59 -25.56
CA SER A 130 -6.44 10.08 -26.86
C SER A 130 -6.33 11.60 -27.03
N SER A 131 -6.27 12.38 -25.94
CA SER A 131 -6.27 13.86 -26.01
C SER A 131 -4.90 14.52 -25.87
N ASP A 132 -3.91 13.85 -25.28
CA ASP A 132 -2.58 14.44 -25.04
C ASP A 132 -1.56 13.98 -26.10
N THR A 133 -1.13 14.91 -26.94
CA THR A 133 -0.16 14.67 -28.02
C THR A 133 1.23 14.27 -27.51
N SER A 134 1.58 14.66 -26.27
CA SER A 134 2.87 14.33 -25.66
C SER A 134 2.92 12.85 -25.25
N VAL A 135 1.85 12.35 -24.65
CA VAL A 135 1.73 10.96 -24.21
C VAL A 135 1.75 10.02 -25.42
N GLN A 136 1.01 10.34 -26.48
CA GLN A 136 1.02 9.56 -27.73
C GLN A 136 2.43 9.48 -28.35
N SER A 137 3.20 10.55 -28.27
CA SER A 137 4.56 10.60 -28.81
C SER A 137 5.51 9.69 -28.02
N ILE A 138 5.34 9.59 -26.69
CA ILE A 138 6.11 8.68 -25.84
C ILE A 138 5.83 7.23 -26.22
N PHE A 139 4.55 6.84 -26.34
CA PHE A 139 4.20 5.46 -26.74
C PHE A 139 4.71 5.12 -28.13
N LYS A 140 4.59 6.04 -29.09
CA LYS A 140 5.17 5.85 -30.44
C LYS A 140 6.69 5.66 -30.40
N TRP A 141 7.39 6.32 -29.47
CA TRP A 141 8.81 6.10 -29.25
C TRP A 141 9.10 4.75 -28.59
N LEU A 142 8.32 4.35 -27.59
CA LEU A 142 8.44 3.05 -26.91
C LEU A 142 8.25 1.88 -27.89
N ASP A 143 7.28 1.98 -28.80
CA ASP A 143 6.99 0.95 -29.80
C ASP A 143 8.15 0.69 -30.78
N GLN A 144 9.09 1.62 -30.91
CA GLN A 144 10.27 1.48 -31.78
C GLN A 144 11.44 0.77 -31.10
N GLN A 145 11.35 0.54 -29.79
CA GLN A 145 12.44 -0.04 -29.00
C GLN A 145 12.39 -1.57 -29.07
N LYS A 146 13.53 -2.23 -28.84
CA LYS A 146 13.56 -3.69 -28.76
C LYS A 146 12.75 -4.13 -27.53
N SER A 147 11.97 -5.21 -27.66
CA SER A 147 11.24 -5.76 -26.52
C SER A 147 12.18 -6.04 -25.33
N GLY A 148 11.80 -5.53 -24.15
CA GLY A 148 12.57 -5.65 -22.91
C GLY A 148 13.85 -4.82 -22.84
N SER A 149 14.09 -3.86 -23.76
CA SER A 149 15.30 -3.03 -23.74
C SER A 149 15.18 -1.71 -22.99
N ILE A 150 13.99 -1.41 -22.44
CA ILE A 150 13.72 -0.15 -21.75
C ILE A 150 13.65 -0.40 -20.24
N LEU A 151 14.43 0.39 -19.51
CA LEU A 151 14.34 0.52 -18.06
C LEU A 151 13.42 1.70 -17.76
N PHE A 152 12.27 1.42 -17.16
CA PHE A 152 11.44 2.46 -16.55
C PHE A 152 11.97 2.75 -15.15
N VAL A 153 12.29 4.02 -14.87
CA VAL A 153 12.68 4.50 -13.53
C VAL A 153 11.62 5.48 -13.07
N GLY A 154 10.74 5.04 -12.20
CA GLY A 154 9.74 5.86 -11.54
C GLY A 154 9.92 5.80 -10.04
N PHE A 155 9.95 6.96 -9.38
CA PHE A 155 9.98 7.06 -7.91
C PHE A 155 8.58 7.25 -7.31
N GLY A 156 7.52 6.99 -8.11
CA GLY A 156 6.13 7.37 -7.80
C GLY A 156 5.85 8.85 -8.11
N SER A 157 4.56 9.22 -8.12
CA SER A 157 4.10 10.62 -8.23
C SER A 157 4.45 11.47 -6.99
N GLU A 158 4.86 10.81 -5.91
CA GLU A 158 5.17 11.41 -4.63
C GLU A 158 6.68 11.70 -4.52
N CYS A 159 7.15 12.77 -5.17
CA CYS A 159 8.56 13.22 -5.13
C CYS A 159 8.96 13.80 -3.75
N LYS A 160 9.01 12.94 -2.74
CA LYS A 160 9.99 12.96 -1.64
C LYS A 160 10.76 11.63 -1.77
N PRO A 161 12.02 11.47 -1.32
CA PRO A 161 12.82 10.24 -1.51
C PRO A 161 12.26 9.02 -0.74
N ILE A 162 10.99 8.67 -0.96
CA ILE A 162 10.16 7.84 -0.10
C ILE A 162 9.52 6.69 -0.89
N TRP A 163 9.51 6.62 -2.24
CA TRP A 163 8.56 5.69 -2.93
C TRP A 163 9.09 4.86 -4.12
N GLY A 164 10.30 4.32 -4.01
CA GLY A 164 10.80 3.30 -4.96
C GLY A 164 10.33 1.86 -4.67
N GLY A 165 9.52 1.61 -3.63
CA GLY A 165 9.22 0.25 -3.14
C GLY A 165 7.88 0.06 -2.41
N GLY A 166 6.91 0.94 -2.64
CA GLY A 166 5.56 0.77 -2.07
C GLY A 166 4.80 -0.38 -2.72
N TRP A 167 3.95 -1.08 -1.96
CA TRP A 167 3.22 -2.26 -2.43
C TRP A 167 2.32 -2.00 -3.65
N GLY A 168 1.81 -0.78 -3.81
CA GLY A 168 1.06 -0.35 -5.01
C GLY A 168 1.90 -0.43 -6.29
N SER A 169 3.07 0.22 -6.32
CA SER A 169 3.98 0.21 -7.47
C SER A 169 4.52 -1.19 -7.79
N VAL A 170 4.75 -2.00 -6.75
CA VAL A 170 5.12 -3.41 -6.90
C VAL A 170 4.02 -4.18 -7.63
N THR A 171 2.77 -4.02 -7.19
CA THR A 171 1.60 -4.64 -7.81
C THR A 171 1.46 -4.23 -9.28
N GLU A 172 1.55 -2.93 -9.58
CA GLU A 172 1.45 -2.40 -10.95
C GLU A 172 2.55 -2.97 -11.86
N SER A 173 3.77 -3.07 -11.36
CA SER A 173 4.90 -3.62 -12.14
C SER A 173 4.70 -5.11 -12.43
N LEU A 174 4.33 -5.89 -11.42
CA LEU A 174 4.17 -7.34 -11.54
C LEU A 174 2.93 -7.72 -12.34
N GLN A 175 1.87 -6.88 -12.34
CA GLN A 175 0.71 -7.06 -13.21
C GLN A 175 1.09 -7.13 -14.71
N TYR A 176 2.15 -6.43 -15.12
CA TYR A 176 2.67 -6.47 -16.50
C TYR A 176 3.92 -7.35 -16.66
N GLY A 177 4.27 -8.11 -15.62
CA GLY A 177 5.41 -9.04 -15.62
C GLY A 177 6.77 -8.35 -15.65
N HIS A 178 6.86 -7.16 -15.05
CA HIS A 178 8.12 -6.43 -14.92
C HIS A 178 8.81 -6.76 -13.60
N VAL A 179 10.12 -7.05 -13.68
CA VAL A 179 10.96 -7.25 -12.50
C VAL A 179 11.09 -5.93 -11.75
N VAL A 180 10.96 -5.98 -10.43
CA VAL A 180 11.06 -4.80 -9.57
C VAL A 180 12.47 -4.67 -9.00
N VAL A 181 13.06 -3.47 -9.11
CA VAL A 181 14.31 -3.10 -8.43
C VAL A 181 13.98 -2.08 -7.35
N VAL A 182 14.09 -2.50 -6.10
CA VAL A 182 13.68 -1.71 -4.94
C VAL A 182 14.85 -0.88 -4.42
N LEU A 183 14.66 0.43 -4.39
CA LEU A 183 15.46 1.35 -3.60
C LEU A 183 14.71 1.62 -2.30
N ALA A 184 15.01 0.86 -1.25
CA ALA A 184 14.32 0.98 0.02
C ALA A 184 14.81 2.22 0.77
N PHE A 185 13.97 3.23 1.02
CA PHE A 185 14.37 4.42 1.76
C PHE A 185 13.83 4.41 3.20
N VAL A 186 12.55 4.12 3.37
CA VAL A 186 11.83 4.21 4.67
C VAL A 186 10.67 3.21 4.73
N TYR A 187 10.03 3.11 5.90
CA TYR A 187 8.84 2.27 6.17
C TYR A 187 9.07 0.77 5.88
N ASP A 188 8.12 0.16 5.18
CA ASP A 188 8.03 -1.27 4.87
C ASP A 188 8.83 -1.68 3.64
N GLN A 189 9.48 -0.74 2.94
CA GLN A 189 10.13 -1.01 1.66
C GLN A 189 11.27 -2.02 1.73
N GLY A 190 12.01 -2.03 2.83
CA GLY A 190 13.03 -3.07 3.06
C GLY A 190 12.40 -4.46 3.23
N PHE A 191 11.20 -4.53 3.83
CA PHE A 191 10.45 -5.80 3.90
C PHE A 191 9.92 -6.18 2.52
N ASN A 192 9.38 -5.24 1.75
CA ASN A 192 8.91 -5.49 0.38
C ASN A 192 10.07 -5.96 -0.52
N GLY A 193 11.25 -5.35 -0.44
CA GLY A 193 12.45 -5.75 -1.17
C GLY A 193 12.87 -7.18 -0.84
N ARG A 194 12.96 -7.52 0.44
CA ARG A 194 13.29 -8.89 0.91
C ARG A 194 12.24 -9.91 0.49
N PHE A 195 10.97 -9.55 0.60
CA PHE A 195 9.85 -10.38 0.18
C PHE A 195 9.92 -10.68 -1.33
N LEU A 196 10.19 -9.66 -2.16
CA LEU A 196 10.35 -9.82 -3.60
C LEU A 196 11.55 -10.70 -3.97
N MET A 197 12.66 -10.58 -3.23
CA MET A 197 13.82 -11.46 -3.39
C MET A 197 13.49 -12.90 -3.03
N GLU A 198 12.78 -13.13 -1.92
CA GLU A 198 12.33 -14.47 -1.49
C GLU A 198 11.45 -15.13 -2.55
N LYS A 199 10.54 -14.35 -3.17
CA LYS A 199 9.63 -14.83 -4.21
C LYS A 199 10.25 -14.90 -5.60
N GLY A 200 11.48 -14.42 -5.79
CA GLY A 200 12.11 -14.36 -7.12
C GLY A 200 11.43 -13.38 -8.07
N LEU A 201 10.85 -12.31 -7.56
CA LEU A 201 10.09 -11.31 -8.32
C LEU A 201 10.79 -9.95 -8.44
N GLY A 202 11.86 -9.75 -7.67
CA GLY A 202 12.61 -8.51 -7.67
C GLY A 202 13.86 -8.58 -6.80
N ILE A 203 14.59 -7.47 -6.75
CA ILE A 203 15.77 -7.31 -5.91
C ILE A 203 15.74 -6.00 -5.14
N GLU A 204 16.36 -5.98 -3.96
CA GLU A 204 16.71 -4.76 -3.26
C GLU A 204 18.13 -4.32 -3.65
N VAL A 205 18.33 -3.01 -3.87
CA VAL A 205 19.66 -2.46 -4.09
C VAL A 205 20.42 -2.42 -2.77
N GLU A 206 21.64 -2.96 -2.76
CA GLU A 206 22.53 -2.91 -1.60
C GLU A 206 22.86 -1.45 -1.21
N LYS A 207 22.83 -1.19 0.11
CA LYS A 207 23.27 0.07 0.71
C LYS A 207 24.65 -0.08 1.28
N ASN A 208 25.39 1.02 1.34
CA ASN A 208 26.61 1.09 2.14
C ASN A 208 26.27 0.80 3.61
N GLU A 209 26.98 -0.15 4.22
CA GLU A 209 26.76 -0.58 5.61
C GLU A 209 27.09 0.50 6.64
N GLU A 210 28.00 1.42 6.32
CA GLU A 210 28.46 2.46 7.25
C GLU A 210 27.49 3.64 7.35
N ASP A 211 26.97 4.13 6.22
CA ASP A 211 26.17 5.35 6.15
C ASP A 211 24.76 5.15 5.57
N GLY A 212 24.42 3.94 5.12
CA GLY A 212 23.11 3.61 4.54
C GLY A 212 22.86 4.23 3.16
N SER A 213 23.88 4.81 2.52
CA SER A 213 23.76 5.48 1.23
C SER A 213 23.70 4.48 0.06
N PHE A 214 23.02 4.87 -1.01
CA PHE A 214 23.09 4.17 -2.29
C PHE A 214 24.28 4.68 -3.10
N THR A 215 25.09 3.77 -3.62
CA THR A 215 26.21 4.12 -4.49
C THR A 215 25.84 3.88 -5.95
N ARG A 216 26.49 4.63 -6.85
CA ARG A 216 26.36 4.40 -8.30
C ARG A 216 26.68 2.94 -8.67
N ASN A 217 27.69 2.36 -8.03
CA ASN A 217 28.17 1.02 -8.35
C ASN A 217 27.14 -0.05 -7.98
N GLU A 218 26.50 0.05 -6.80
CA GLU A 218 25.49 -0.91 -6.38
C GLU A 218 24.21 -0.81 -7.22
N ILE A 219 23.80 0.41 -7.59
CA ILE A 219 22.69 0.61 -8.53
C ILE A 219 23.01 0.00 -9.90
N GLU A 220 24.20 0.27 -10.44
CA GLU A 220 24.63 -0.28 -11.73
C GLU A 220 24.69 -1.80 -11.73
N LYS A 221 25.22 -2.39 -10.63
CA LYS A 221 25.28 -3.85 -10.43
C LYS A 221 23.88 -4.46 -10.41
N ALA A 222 22.95 -3.89 -9.64
CA ALA A 222 21.55 -4.32 -9.58
C ALA A 222 20.87 -4.27 -10.96
N LEU A 223 21.03 -3.16 -11.69
CA LEU A 223 20.44 -3.00 -13.03
C LEU A 223 21.04 -3.98 -14.04
N LYS A 224 22.37 -4.19 -14.04
CA LYS A 224 23.01 -5.17 -14.92
C LYS A 224 22.53 -6.58 -14.63
N TYR A 225 22.39 -6.93 -13.36
CA TYR A 225 21.86 -8.22 -12.95
C TYR A 225 20.44 -8.43 -13.49
N VAL A 226 19.52 -7.50 -13.26
CA VAL A 226 18.11 -7.65 -13.66
C VAL A 226 17.90 -7.57 -15.18
N ILE A 227 18.68 -6.77 -15.90
CA ILE A 227 18.42 -6.52 -17.33
C ILE A 227 19.21 -7.45 -18.25
N VAL A 228 20.49 -7.72 -17.95
CA VAL A 228 21.39 -8.36 -18.92
C VAL A 228 22.05 -9.66 -18.44
N SER A 229 22.17 -9.89 -17.14
CA SER A 229 22.84 -11.10 -16.65
C SER A 229 22.00 -12.34 -16.95
N LYS A 230 22.69 -13.48 -17.08
CA LYS A 230 22.03 -14.79 -17.26
C LYS A 230 21.37 -15.23 -15.96
N GLU A 231 21.99 -14.91 -14.83
CA GLU A 231 21.52 -15.22 -13.48
C GLU A 231 20.22 -14.47 -13.16
N GLY A 232 20.02 -13.27 -13.72
CA GLY A 232 18.77 -12.51 -13.59
C GLY A 232 17.65 -12.98 -14.53
N GLU A 233 17.88 -13.97 -15.39
CA GLU A 233 16.83 -14.51 -16.28
C GLU A 233 15.70 -15.15 -15.48
N GLU A 234 16.04 -15.85 -14.38
CA GLU A 234 15.05 -16.47 -13.50
C GLU A 234 14.08 -15.44 -12.92
N LEU A 235 14.56 -14.24 -12.54
CA LEU A 235 13.69 -13.15 -12.09
C LEU A 235 12.76 -12.65 -13.20
N ARG A 236 13.27 -12.52 -14.43
CA ARG A 236 12.46 -12.07 -15.59
C ARG A 236 11.39 -13.08 -15.96
N VAL A 237 11.68 -14.37 -15.84
CA VAL A 237 10.70 -15.44 -16.02
C VAL A 237 9.68 -15.42 -14.88
N GLY A 238 10.14 -15.37 -13.62
CA GLY A 238 9.29 -15.34 -12.44
C GLY A 238 8.32 -14.15 -12.44
N ALA A 239 8.78 -12.95 -12.79
CA ALA A 239 7.91 -11.78 -12.94
C ALA A 239 6.84 -11.98 -14.01
N LYS A 240 7.18 -12.56 -15.18
CA LYS A 240 6.21 -12.86 -16.24
C LYS A 240 5.18 -13.90 -15.81
N GLU A 241 5.58 -14.91 -15.06
CA GLU A 241 4.66 -15.91 -14.50
C GLU A 241 3.75 -15.28 -13.45
N ALA A 242 4.30 -14.40 -12.59
CA ALA A 242 3.52 -13.67 -11.60
C ALA A 242 2.45 -12.78 -12.24
N ALA A 243 2.65 -12.26 -13.44
CA ALA A 243 1.63 -11.50 -14.17
C ALA A 243 0.31 -12.28 -14.34
N ALA A 244 0.35 -13.61 -14.42
CA ALA A 244 -0.85 -14.44 -14.49
C ALA A 244 -1.69 -14.41 -13.21
N ILE A 245 -1.07 -14.12 -12.06
CA ILE A 245 -1.73 -13.98 -10.75
C ILE A 245 -2.05 -12.51 -10.50
N PHE A 246 -1.06 -11.64 -10.68
CA PHE A 246 -1.19 -10.20 -10.44
C PHE A 246 -2.16 -9.54 -11.42
N GLY A 247 -2.37 -10.09 -12.61
CA GLY A 247 -3.34 -9.61 -13.59
C GLY A 247 -4.69 -10.34 -13.58
N ASP A 248 -4.90 -11.34 -12.73
CA ASP A 248 -6.15 -12.11 -12.71
C ASP A 248 -7.26 -11.38 -11.96
N GLN A 249 -8.03 -10.57 -12.69
CA GLN A 249 -9.15 -9.82 -12.13
C GLN A 249 -10.21 -10.74 -11.50
N MET A 250 -10.49 -11.92 -12.09
CA MET A 250 -11.52 -12.81 -11.55
C MET A 250 -11.11 -13.39 -10.20
N LEU A 251 -9.83 -13.73 -10.05
CA LEU A 251 -9.26 -14.15 -8.78
C LEU A 251 -9.40 -13.05 -7.73
N HIS A 252 -8.96 -11.83 -8.04
CA HIS A 252 -9.03 -10.70 -7.10
C HIS A 252 -10.48 -10.33 -6.74
N ASP A 253 -11.41 -10.38 -7.70
CA ASP A 253 -12.83 -10.14 -7.44
C ASP A 253 -13.44 -11.22 -6.52
N SER A 254 -12.96 -12.47 -6.61
CA SER A 254 -13.43 -13.56 -5.75
C SER A 254 -13.04 -13.36 -4.28
N TYR A 255 -11.87 -12.75 -4.02
CA TYR A 255 -11.45 -12.36 -2.68
C TYR A 255 -12.36 -11.28 -2.09
N VAL A 256 -12.66 -10.24 -2.87
CA VAL A 256 -13.61 -9.20 -2.46
C VAL A 256 -15.00 -9.77 -2.22
N ALA A 257 -15.48 -10.67 -3.09
CA ALA A 257 -16.77 -11.31 -2.94
C ALA A 257 -16.86 -12.12 -1.63
N SER A 258 -15.81 -12.85 -1.27
CA SER A 258 -15.73 -13.62 -0.02
C SER A 258 -15.82 -12.70 1.22
N PHE A 259 -15.17 -11.53 1.17
CA PHE A 259 -15.26 -10.54 2.24
C PHE A 259 -16.66 -9.92 2.33
N VAL A 260 -17.29 -9.60 1.19
CA VAL A 260 -18.68 -9.09 1.16
C VAL A 260 -19.67 -10.12 1.70
N GLU A 261 -19.48 -11.41 1.39
CA GLU A 261 -20.28 -12.49 1.96
C GLU A 261 -20.16 -12.55 3.49
N TYR A 262 -18.93 -12.40 4.02
CA TYR A 262 -18.72 -12.31 5.46
C TYR A 262 -19.49 -11.15 6.09
N LEU A 263 -19.44 -9.95 5.48
CA LEU A 263 -20.17 -8.78 5.98
C LEU A 263 -21.70 -9.01 5.98
N ASN A 264 -22.23 -9.59 4.91
CA ASN A 264 -23.66 -9.89 4.81
C ASN A 264 -24.12 -10.91 5.85
N ASN A 265 -23.33 -11.97 6.09
CA ASN A 265 -23.67 -13.03 7.03
C ASN A 265 -23.49 -12.64 8.50
N ASN A 266 -22.79 -11.54 8.78
CA ASN A 266 -22.51 -11.07 10.13
C ASN A 266 -23.19 -9.74 10.47
N ARG A 267 -24.11 -9.26 9.61
CA ARG A 267 -24.95 -8.11 9.93
C ARG A 267 -25.94 -8.53 11.02
N GLU A 268 -26.08 -7.71 12.06
CA GLU A 268 -27.13 -7.95 13.05
C GLU A 268 -28.49 -7.82 12.36
N GLU A 269 -29.36 -8.83 12.51
CA GLU A 269 -30.74 -8.70 12.06
C GLU A 269 -31.39 -7.59 12.88
N ILE A 270 -31.89 -6.55 12.20
CA ILE A 270 -32.71 -5.54 12.83
C ILE A 270 -33.94 -6.26 13.37
N SER A 271 -33.99 -6.43 14.69
CA SER A 271 -35.20 -6.80 15.42
C SER A 271 -36.23 -5.71 15.16
N THR A 272 -37.09 -5.90 14.16
CA THR A 272 -38.28 -5.09 13.97
C THR A 272 -39.32 -5.54 15.00
N ASP A 273 -39.18 -5.01 16.22
CA ASP A 273 -40.27 -4.95 17.20
C ASP A 273 -41.08 -3.65 16.99
#